data_AF-A0A5R2N6R6-F1
#
_entry.id   AF-A0A5R2N6R6-F1
#
_cell.length_a   1.000
_cell.length_b   1.000
_cell.length_c   1.000
_cell.angle_alpha   90.00
_cell.angle_beta   90.00
_cell.angle_gamma   90.00
#
_symmetry.space_group_name_H-M   'P 1'
#
loop_
_entity.id
_entity.type
_entity.pdbx_description
1 polymer ?
#
loop_
_entity_poly.entity_id
_entity_poly.type
_entity_poly.pdbx_seq_one_letter_code
_entity_poly.pdbx_strand_id
1 'polypeptide(L)'
;MSHSFRIAAGTLFSRILSRVQERFGVAALAFVIMLGGVQTVLAHEFKLGDLEIGHPWSRATPTGAKVAGGYFTITNNGSTPDRLLS
;
A
#
# COMPACT_ATOMS: atom_id res chain seq x y z
N MET A 1 -28.76 26.56 -47.68
CA MET A 1 -29.05 25.87 -46.40
C MET A 1 -28.18 24.62 -46.23
N SER A 2 -26.85 24.75 -46.10
CA SER A 2 -25.95 23.57 -46.06
C SER A 2 -24.79 23.66 -45.05
N HIS A 3 -24.70 24.73 -44.24
CA HIS A 3 -23.56 24.92 -43.32
C HIS A 3 -23.72 24.25 -41.93
N SER A 4 -24.91 23.74 -41.59
CA SER A 4 -25.21 23.29 -40.22
C SER A 4 -24.78 21.84 -39.91
N PHE A 5 -24.50 21.01 -40.93
CA PHE A 5 -24.27 19.58 -40.73
C PHE A 5 -22.82 19.22 -40.34
N ARG A 6 -21.84 20.08 -40.66
CA ARG A 6 -20.41 19.79 -40.39
C ARG A 6 -19.97 20.03 -38.94
N ILE A 7 -20.73 20.79 -38.15
CA ILE A 7 -20.37 21.15 -36.76
C ILE A 7 -20.81 20.07 -35.76
N ALA A 8 -21.92 19.37 -36.01
CA ALA A 8 -22.46 18.34 -35.13
C ALA A 8 -21.60 17.05 -35.08
N ALA A 9 -20.99 16.68 -36.21
CA ALA A 9 -20.14 15.48 -36.29
C ALA A 9 -18.83 15.62 -35.48
N GLY A 10 -18.23 16.82 -35.48
CA GLY A 10 -16.99 17.09 -34.74
C GLY A 10 -17.16 17.10 -33.22
N THR A 11 -18.35 17.49 -32.73
CA THR A 11 -18.65 17.52 -31.28
C THR A 11 -19.00 16.15 -30.69
N LEU A 12 -19.61 15.27 -31.47
CA LEU A 12 -19.82 13.87 -31.06
C LEU A 12 -18.53 13.07 -31.06
N PHE A 13 -17.68 13.27 -32.08
CA PHE A 13 -16.37 12.63 -32.17
C PHE A 13 -15.43 13.09 -31.04
N SER A 14 -15.41 14.39 -30.73
CA SER A 14 -14.61 14.92 -29.62
C SER A 14 -15.08 14.43 -28.25
N ARG A 15 -16.40 14.27 -28.05
CA ARG A 15 -16.98 13.68 -26.82
C ARG A 15 -16.64 12.19 -26.66
N ILE A 16 -16.59 11.44 -27.75
CA ILE A 16 -16.19 10.02 -27.72
C ILE A 16 -14.69 9.91 -27.40
N LEU A 17 -13.87 10.74 -28.04
CA LEU A 17 -12.42 10.77 -27.82
C LEU A 17 -12.07 11.21 -26.40
N SER A 18 -12.78 12.21 -25.84
CA SER A 18 -12.60 12.66 -24.47
C SER A 18 -12.94 11.58 -23.45
N ARG A 19 -14.05 10.83 -23.67
CA ARG A 19 -14.43 9.71 -22.80
C ARG A 19 -13.44 8.54 -22.84
N VAL A 20 -12.79 8.31 -23.98
CA VAL A 20 -11.73 7.30 -24.11
C VAL A 20 -10.47 7.75 -23.36
N GLN A 21 -10.06 9.02 -23.50
CA GLN A 21 -8.94 9.59 -22.75
C GLN A 21 -9.16 9.56 -21.23
N GLU A 22 -10.36 9.90 -20.75
CA GLU A 22 -10.71 9.83 -19.33
C GLU A 22 -10.59 8.41 -18.78
N ARG A 23 -11.07 7.40 -19.53
CA ARG A 23 -10.97 5.99 -19.14
C ARG A 23 -9.53 5.50 -19.08
N PHE A 24 -8.69 5.91 -20.03
CA PHE A 24 -7.26 5.60 -19.99
C PHE A 24 -6.56 6.29 -18.82
N GLY A 25 -6.91 7.54 -18.51
CA GLY A 25 -6.38 8.26 -17.34
C GLY A 25 -6.75 7.58 -16.02
N VAL A 26 -8.03 7.18 -15.86
CA VAL A 26 -8.50 6.45 -14.67
C VAL A 26 -7.84 5.07 -14.58
N ALA A 27 -7.71 4.34 -15.68
CA ALA A 27 -7.04 3.04 -15.70
C ALA A 27 -5.55 3.15 -15.35
N ALA A 28 -4.85 4.17 -15.87
CA ALA A 28 -3.45 4.43 -15.54
C ALA A 28 -3.28 4.81 -14.06
N LEU A 29 -4.16 5.67 -13.52
CA LEU A 29 -4.14 6.03 -12.10
C LEU A 29 -4.41 4.82 -11.20
N ALA A 30 -5.40 4.01 -11.53
CA ALA A 30 -5.71 2.77 -10.80
C ALA A 30 -4.53 1.79 -10.81
N PHE A 31 -3.84 1.67 -11.96
CA PHE A 31 -2.65 0.84 -12.09
C PHE A 31 -1.47 1.34 -11.23
N VAL A 32 -1.22 2.65 -11.22
CA VAL A 32 -0.20 3.28 -10.34
C VAL A 32 -0.52 3.04 -8.86
N ILE A 33 -1.78 3.18 -8.46
CA ILE A 33 -2.22 2.91 -7.08
C ILE A 33 -2.03 1.43 -6.73
N MET A 34 -2.39 0.51 -7.63
CA MET A 34 -2.23 -0.93 -7.40
C MET A 34 -0.76 -1.33 -7.25
N LEU A 35 0.13 -0.79 -8.09
CA LEU A 35 1.57 -1.10 -8.03
C LEU A 35 2.26 -0.43 -6.83
N GLY A 36 1.83 0.78 -6.45
CA GLY A 36 2.41 1.52 -5.33
C GLY A 36 2.08 0.93 -3.95
N GLY A 37 0.99 0.18 -3.82
CA GLY A 37 0.50 -0.35 -2.53
C GLY A 37 1.14 -1.66 -2.04
N VAL A 38 2.00 -2.32 -2.83
CA VAL A 38 2.46 -3.69 -2.54
C VAL A 38 3.53 -3.75 -1.44
N GLN A 39 4.16 -2.62 -1.09
CA GLN A 39 5.36 -2.63 -0.23
C GLN A 39 5.09 -2.83 1.27
N THR A 40 3.84 -2.76 1.73
CA THR A 40 3.52 -2.81 3.17
C THR A 40 3.31 -4.21 3.74
N VAL A 41 3.33 -5.26 2.90
CA VAL A 41 2.99 -6.64 3.33
C VAL A 41 4.21 -7.44 3.82
N LEU A 42 5.44 -6.95 3.65
CA LEU A 42 6.66 -7.74 3.84
C LEU A 42 7.50 -7.35 5.08
N ALA A 43 7.11 -6.33 5.85
CA ALA A 43 7.87 -5.85 6.99
C ALA A 43 7.43 -6.52 8.31
N HIS A 44 7.67 -7.83 8.46
CA HIS A 44 7.59 -8.49 9.78
C HIS A 44 8.88 -8.27 10.61
N GLU A 45 9.78 -7.43 10.11
CA GLU A 45 11.05 -7.06 10.72
C GLU A 45 11.05 -5.55 10.96
N PHE A 46 11.41 -5.12 12.18
CA PHE A 46 11.49 -3.72 12.57
C PHE A 46 12.93 -3.37 12.91
N LYS A 47 13.42 -2.21 12.47
CA LYS A 47 14.79 -1.75 12.72
C LYS A 47 14.82 -0.44 13.49
N LEU A 48 15.71 -0.36 14.48
CA LEU A 48 16.01 0.85 15.24
C LEU A 48 17.52 0.94 15.43
N GLY A 49 18.18 1.79 14.64
CA GLY A 49 19.65 1.82 14.59
C GLY A 49 20.19 0.44 14.22
N ASP A 50 21.07 -0.10 15.05
CA ASP A 50 21.68 -1.43 14.87
C ASP A 50 20.82 -2.59 15.44
N LEU A 51 19.68 -2.29 16.07
CA LEU A 51 18.76 -3.30 16.57
C LEU A 51 17.77 -3.73 15.49
N GLU A 52 17.58 -5.04 15.38
CA GLU A 52 16.57 -5.66 14.53
C GLU A 52 15.62 -6.51 15.38
N ILE A 53 14.32 -6.27 15.23
CA ILE A 53 13.24 -7.00 15.89
C ILE A 53 12.56 -7.86 14.84
N GLY A 54 12.74 -9.18 14.95
CA GLY A 54 12.23 -10.14 13.99
C GLY A 54 10.94 -10.81 14.44
N HIS A 55 9.97 -10.87 13.53
CA HIS A 55 8.76 -11.70 13.58
C HIS A 55 8.04 -11.66 14.94
N PRO A 56 7.54 -10.50 15.40
CA PRO A 56 6.75 -10.46 16.62
C PRO A 56 5.40 -11.15 16.45
N TRP A 57 5.05 -12.00 17.41
CA TRP A 57 3.80 -12.75 17.42
C TRP A 57 3.31 -13.05 18.83
N SER A 58 2.04 -13.42 18.94
CA SER A 58 1.41 -13.90 20.17
C SER A 58 0.40 -14.99 19.82
N ARG A 59 0.12 -15.91 20.74
CA ARG A 59 -0.97 -16.86 20.56
C ARG A 59 -2.30 -16.24 20.95
N ALA A 60 -3.37 -16.69 20.31
CA ALA A 60 -4.72 -16.39 20.76
C ALA A 60 -4.91 -16.86 22.22
N THR A 61 -5.49 -15.99 23.05
CA THR A 61 -5.79 -16.31 24.45
C THR A 61 -7.05 -17.16 24.56
N PRO A 62 -7.09 -18.15 25.45
CA PRO A 62 -8.32 -18.86 25.77
C PRO A 62 -9.39 -17.92 26.33
N THR A 63 -10.67 -18.26 26.16
CA THR A 63 -11.79 -17.48 26.69
C THR A 63 -11.64 -17.27 28.20
N GLY A 64 -11.71 -16.01 28.64
CA GLY A 64 -11.59 -15.62 30.06
C GLY A 64 -10.15 -15.36 30.54
N ALA A 65 -9.12 -15.68 29.75
CA ALA A 65 -7.75 -15.34 30.10
C ALA A 65 -7.47 -13.84 29.87
N LYS A 66 -6.93 -13.17 30.90
CA LYS A 66 -6.58 -11.74 30.87
C LYS A 66 -5.15 -11.43 30.44
N VAL A 67 -4.31 -12.46 30.29
CA VAL A 67 -2.87 -12.33 30.01
C VAL A 67 -2.50 -13.20 28.82
N ALA A 68 -1.63 -12.67 27.95
CA ALA A 68 -1.03 -13.36 26.81
C ALA A 68 0.49 -13.23 26.86
N GLY A 69 1.19 -14.18 26.24
CA GLY A 69 2.63 -14.07 25.99
C GLY A 69 2.89 -13.56 24.58
N GLY A 70 3.76 -12.55 24.46
CA GLY A 70 4.34 -12.12 23.17
C GLY A 70 5.73 -12.73 22.99
N TYR A 71 6.07 -13.05 21.75
CA TYR A 71 7.35 -13.67 21.37
C TYR A 71 7.93 -12.94 20.16
N PHE A 72 9.24 -12.73 20.17
CA PHE A 72 9.99 -12.12 19.08
C PHE A 72 11.49 -12.36 19.30
N THR A 73 12.29 -12.07 18.29
CA THR A 73 13.75 -12.08 18.38
C THR A 73 14.28 -10.65 18.35
N ILE A 74 15.25 -10.32 19.21
CA ILE A 74 16.07 -9.10 19.08
C ILE A 74 17.48 -9.51 18.67
N THR A 75 17.96 -8.93 17.58
CA THR A 75 19.37 -9.02 17.15
C THR A 75 20.01 -7.65 17.32
N ASN A 76 21.06 -7.55 18.14
CA ASN A 76 21.89 -6.36 18.23
C ASN A 76 23.11 -6.52 17.32
N ASN A 77 23.17 -5.74 16.24
CA ASN A 77 24.28 -5.74 15.29
C ASN A 77 25.36 -4.69 15.62
N GLY A 78 25.17 -3.93 16.71
CA GLY A 78 26.05 -2.87 17.15
C GLY A 78 27.22 -3.37 18.00
N SER A 79 28.14 -2.48 18.33
CA SER A 79 29.34 -2.78 19.13
C SER A 79 29.14 -2.55 20.63
N THR A 80 28.00 -1.98 21.04
CA THR A 80 27.67 -1.70 22.44
C THR A 80 26.55 -2.59 22.95
N PRO A 81 26.63 -3.10 24.20
CA PRO A 81 25.52 -3.84 24.80
C PRO A 81 24.25 -3.00 24.90
N ASP A 82 23.09 -3.65 24.76
CA ASP A 82 21.78 -3.01 24.88
C ASP A 82 20.86 -3.86 25.78
N ARG A 83 19.75 -3.27 26.23
CA ARG A 83 18.77 -3.89 27.13
C ARG A 83 17.34 -3.53 26.74
N LEU A 84 16.52 -4.55 26.56
CA LEU A 84 15.06 -4.40 26.54
C LEU A 84 14.55 -4.10 27.96
N LEU A 85 13.87 -2.97 28.14
CA LEU A 85 13.39 -2.52 29.46
C LEU A 85 11.91 -2.85 29.70
N SER A 86 11.04 -2.56 28.74
CA SER A 86 9.58 -2.72 28.85
C SER A 86 8.90 -2.66 27.49
#